data_AF-A0A3D1CY93-F1
#
_entry.id   AF-A0A3D1CY93-F1
#
_cell.length_a   1.000
_cell.length_b   1.000
_cell.length_c   1.000
_cell.angle_alpha   90.00
_cell.angle_beta   90.00
_cell.angle_gamma   90.00
#
_symmetry.space_group_name_H-M   'P 1'
#
loop_
_entity.id
_entity.type
_entity.pdbx_description
1 polymer ?
#
loop_
_entity_poly.entity_id
_entity_poly.type
_entity_poly.pdbx_seq_one_letter_code
_entity_poly.pdbx_strand_id
1 'polypeptide(L)' 'MDLTKNQEIAEKRFLATVGFFDGVHAGHRYLIQQVKAEAERQGVPSAVITFPVHPRKVLQTDYQPALLCGYEEKLA' A
#
# COMPACT_ATOMS: atom_id res chain seq x y z
N MET A 1 -3.89 -9.92 11.66
CA MET A 1 -3.79 -8.50 12.06
C MET A 1 -5.13 -7.90 11.73
N ASP A 2 -5.87 -7.35 12.70
CA ASP A 2 -7.26 -6.90 12.49
C ASP A 2 -7.26 -5.53 11.78
N LEU A 3 -7.66 -5.55 10.51
CA LEU A 3 -7.67 -4.41 9.59
C LEU A 3 -8.89 -3.49 9.77
N THR A 4 -9.80 -3.82 10.68
CA THR A 4 -10.98 -2.99 11.01
C THR A 4 -10.69 -1.96 12.11
N LYS A 5 -9.48 -1.96 12.68
CA LYS A 5 -9.05 -0.91 13.59
C LYS A 5 -8.72 0.36 12.80
N ASN A 6 -9.71 1.24 12.68
CA ASN A 6 -9.44 2.67 12.53
C ASN A 6 -8.67 3.14 13.76
N GLN A 7 -7.34 3.03 13.73
CA GLN A 7 -6.50 3.67 14.72
C GLN A 7 -6.52 5.17 14.41
N GLU A 8 -6.95 5.97 15.39
CA GLU A 8 -6.69 7.39 15.34
C GLU A 8 -5.18 7.60 15.19
N ILE A 9 -4.82 8.26 14.10
CA ILE A 9 -3.46 8.57 13.81
C ILE A 9 -3.09 9.79 14.66
N ALA A 10 -2.47 9.54 15.81
CA ALA A 10 -2.04 10.59 16.75
C ALA A 10 -0.91 11.46 16.18
N GLU A 11 -0.10 10.90 15.28
CA GLU A 11 1.03 11.57 14.64
C GLU A 11 0.56 12.53 13.54
N LYS A 12 1.19 13.70 13.45
CA LYS A 12 0.80 14.73 12.46
C LYS A 12 1.51 14.59 11.10
N ARG A 13 2.52 13.74 10.99
CA ARG A 13 3.36 13.59 9.78
C ARG A 13 3.72 12.14 9.53
N PHE A 14 3.62 11.73 8.26
CA PHE A 14 3.96 10.40 7.77
C PHE A 14 4.79 10.52 6.51
N LEU A 15 5.64 9.53 6.28
CA LEU A 15 6.20 9.29 4.96
C LEU A 15 5.49 8.09 4.34
N ALA A 16 4.95 8.26 3.13
CA ALA A 16 4.15 7.22 2.51
C ALA A 16 4.55 6.95 1.05
N THR A 17 4.35 5.71 0.61
CA THR A 17 4.30 5.36 -0.82
C THR A 17 2.86 5.00 -1.20
N VAL A 18 2.47 5.33 -2.44
CA VAL A 18 1.14 5.07 -2.98
C VAL A 18 1.26 4.17 -4.21
N GLY A 19 0.40 3.15 -4.31
CA GLY A 19 0.42 2.24 -5.45
C GLY A 19 -0.60 1.12 -5.33
N PHE A 20 -0.85 0.40 -6.42
CA PHE A 20 -1.76 -0.76 -6.39
C PHE A 20 -1.12 -2.01 -5.75
N PHE A 21 0.21 -2.09 -5.75
CA PHE A 21 1.01 -3.12 -5.09
C PHE A 21 0.60 -4.57 -5.39
N ASP A 22 0.12 -4.86 -6.61
CA ASP A 22 -0.23 -6.22 -7.02
C ASP A 22 1.00 -7.14 -7.04
N GLY A 23 0.88 -8.29 -6.40
CA GLY A 23 1.94 -9.29 -6.24
C GLY A 23 3.14 -8.88 -5.39
N VAL A 24 3.21 -7.64 -4.88
CA VAL A 24 4.31 -7.10 -4.03
C VAL A 24 5.71 -7.56 -4.48
N HIS A 25 5.95 -7.51 -5.79
CA HIS A 25 7.18 -7.98 -6.42
C HIS A 25 8.41 -7.13 -6.03
N ALA A 26 9.60 -7.50 -6.50
CA ALA A 26 10.87 -6.85 -6.15
C ALA A 26 10.85 -5.32 -6.24
N GLY A 27 10.28 -4.75 -7.32
CA GLY A 27 10.13 -3.29 -7.45
C GLY A 27 9.27 -2.64 -6.35
N HIS A 28 8.14 -3.24 -5.98
CA HIS A 28 7.31 -2.77 -4.88
C HIS A 28 8.05 -2.86 -3.54
N ARG A 29 8.75 -3.97 -3.30
CA ARG A 29 9.55 -4.18 -2.08
C ARG A 29 10.64 -3.14 -1.94
N TYR A 30 11.30 -2.81 -3.05
CA TYR A 30 12.29 -1.74 -3.09
C TYR A 30 11.69 -0.40 -2.68
N LEU A 31 10.57 0.02 -3.27
CA LEU A 31 9.90 1.29 -2.92
C LEU A 31 9.47 1.33 -1.44
N ILE A 32 8.90 0.24 -0.93
CA ILE A 32 8.51 0.12 0.48
C ILE A 32 9.74 0.23 1.39
N GLN A 33 10.86 -0.41 1.05
CA GLN A 33 12.11 -0.31 1.81
C GLN A 33 12.68 1.11 1.82
N GLN A 34 12.63 1.83 0.68
CA GLN A 34 13.10 3.21 0.61
C GLN A 34 12.27 4.13 1.53
N VAL A 35 10.94 4.00 1.50
CA VAL A 35 10.06 4.78 2.40
C VAL A 35 10.32 4.44 3.86
N LYS A 36 10.50 3.16 4.20
CA LYS A 36 10.83 2.76 5.58
C LYS A 36 12.14 3.39 6.07
N ALA A 37 13.20 3.28 5.28
CA ALA A 37 14.51 3.82 5.62
C ALA A 37 14.48 5.34 5.78
N GLU A 38 13.78 6.04 4.89
CA GLU A 38 13.68 7.50 4.94
C GLU A 38 12.78 7.98 6.08
N ALA A 39 11.71 7.26 6.40
CA ALA A 39 10.86 7.54 7.55
C ALA A 39 11.64 7.40 8.87
N GLU A 40 12.42 6.32 8.99
CA GLU A 40 13.32 6.09 10.13
C GLU A 40 14.35 7.23 10.26
N ARG A 41 14.98 7.64 9.15
CA ARG A 41 15.93 8.76 9.13
C ARG A 41 15.29 10.08 9.58
N GLN A 42 14.02 10.30 9.27
CA GLN A 42 13.29 11.51 9.64
C GLN A 42 12.59 11.43 11.01
N GLY A 43 12.61 10.25 11.67
CA GLY A 43 11.90 10.04 12.93
C GLY A 43 10.38 10.16 12.81
N VAL A 44 9.81 9.80 11.65
CA VAL A 44 8.36 9.81 11.40
C VAL A 44 7.89 8.40 11.05
N PRO A 45 6.61 8.04 11.26
CA PRO A 45 6.12 6.74 10.85
C PRO A 45 6.03 6.61 9.32
N SER A 46 6.26 5.39 8.82
CA SER A 46 6.06 5.03 7.41
C SER A 46 4.67 4.46 7.17
N ALA A 47 4.06 4.75 6.02
CA ALA A 47 2.79 4.16 5.59
C ALA A 47 2.80 3.68 4.13
N VAL A 48 1.88 2.78 3.80
CA VAL A 48 1.56 2.39 2.42
C VAL A 48 0.09 2.73 2.17
N ILE A 49 -0.17 3.41 1.06
CA ILE A 49 -1.53 3.68 0.58
C ILE A 49 -1.77 2.79 -0.62
N THR A 50 -2.78 1.92 -0.53
CA THR A 50 -3.15 0.97 -1.58
C THR A 50 -4.66 0.94 -1.80
N PHE A 51 -5.10 0.20 -2.81
CA PHE A 51 -6.48 0.19 -3.27
C PHE A 51 -6.99 -1.25 -3.44
N PRO A 52 -8.23 -1.54 -3.02
CA PRO A 52 -8.82 -2.87 -3.17
C PRO A 52 -9.30 -3.14 -4.61
N VAL A 53 -9.53 -2.08 -5.40
CA VAL A 53 -9.99 -2.19 -6.79
C VAL A 53 -8.86 -1.79 -7.74
N HIS A 54 -8.60 -2.62 -8.75
CA HIS A 54 -7.61 -2.31 -9.79
C HIS A 54 -7.98 -0.98 -10.48
N PRO A 55 -7.06 0.01 -10.59
CA PRO A 55 -7.38 1.35 -11.11
C PRO A 55 -8.09 1.34 -12.47
N ARG A 56 -7.62 0.51 -13.41
CA ARG A 56 -8.27 0.36 -14.72
C ARG A 56 -9.73 -0.14 -14.64
N LYS A 57 -10.09 -0.98 -13.66
CA LYS A 57 -11.47 -1.44 -13.48
C LYS A 57 -12.43 -0.31 -13.08
N VAL A 58 -11.91 0.73 -12.42
CA VAL A 58 -12.67 1.96 -12.11
C VAL A 58 -12.95 2.77 -13.37
N LEU A 59 -11.98 2.82 -14.29
CA LEU A 59 -12.08 3.57 -15.55
C LEU A 59 -12.82 2.79 -16.66
N GLN A 60 -12.81 1.47 -16.56
CA GLN A 60 -13.34 0.55 -17.56
C GLN A 60 -14.03 -0.63 -16.85
N THR A 61 -15.36 -0.59 -16.77
CA THR A 61 -16.15 -1.55 -15.97
C THR A 61 -16.04 -2.99 -16.47
N ASP A 62 -15.84 -3.21 -17.77
CA ASP A 62 -15.67 -4.53 -18.38
C ASP A 62 -14.24 -5.08 -18.28
N TYR A 63 -13.29 -4.29 -17.77
CA TYR A 63 -11.92 -4.74 -17.57
C TYR A 63 -11.85 -5.80 -16.46
N GLN A 64 -11.32 -6.98 -16.81
CA GLN A 64 -11.08 -8.08 -15.88
C GLN A 64 -9.58 -8.19 -15.59
N PRO A 65 -9.11 -7.70 -14.42
CA PRO A 65 -7.70 -7.83 -14.05
C PRO A 65 -7.35 -9.28 -13.72
N ALA A 66 -6.25 -9.78 -14.28
CA ALA A 66 -5.59 -10.99 -13.80
C ALA A 66 -4.67 -10.62 -12.62
N LEU A 67 -5.25 -10.54 -11.41
CA LEU A 67 -4.52 -10.15 -10.21
C LEU A 67 -3.49 -11.22 -9.82
N LEU A 68 -2.29 -10.78 -9.41
CA LEU A 68 -1.24 -11.67 -8.90
C LEU A 68 -1.47 -12.02 -7.44
N CYS A 69 -2.09 -11.12 -6.67
CA CYS A 69 -2.54 -11.40 -5.30
C CYS A 69 -3.85 -10.66 -4.98
N GLY A 70 -4.68 -11.29 -4.13
CA GLY A 70 -5.88 -10.70 -3.57
C GLY A 70 -5.57 -9.55 -2.60
N TYR A 71 -6.59 -8.81 -2.19
CA TYR A 71 -6.42 -7.68 -1.27
C TYR A 71 -5.89 -8.11 0.10
N GLU A 72 -6.39 -9.21 0.67
CA GLU A 72 -5.92 -9.74 1.94
C GLU A 72 -4.45 -10.17 1.90
N GLU A 73 -3.98 -10.73 0.78
CA GLU A 73 -2.58 -11.11 0.59
C GLU A 73 -1.65 -9.90 0.51
N LYS A 74 -2.15 -8.71 0.14
CA LYS A 74 -1.38 -7.46 0.19
C LYS A 74 -1.20 -6.92 1.61
N LEU A 75 -2.08 -7.32 2.54
CA LEU A 75 -2.14 -6.82 3.91
C LEU A 75 -1.47 -7.74 4.93
N ALA A 76 -1.20 -9.00 4.54
CA ALA A 76 -0.43 -9.97 5.31
C ALA A 76 1.06 -9.61 5.36
#